data_AF-A0A2S2C7D6-F1
#
_entry.id   AF-A0A2S2C7D6-F1
#
_cell.length_a   1.000
_cell.length_b   1.000
_cell.length_c   1.000
_cell.angle_alpha   90.00
_cell.angle_beta   90.00
_cell.angle_gamma   90.00
#
_symmetry.space_group_name_H-M   'P 1'
#
loop_
_entity.id
_entity.type
_entity.pdbx_description
1 polymer ?
#
loop_
_entity_poly.entity_id
_entity_poly.type
_entity_poly.pdbx_seq_one_letter_code
_entity_poly.pdbx_strand_id
1 'polypeptide(L)'
;MLLGLLIYAYCRGIRSSRQIERLCSTDVAFRVLCAQDVPDHCTIARFRAECQDAFTGLFTQVLMIAGHAGLGHFGTVAIDGTKIAANASIDANRGHEWLSEQVTHMVAEAEQTDATENIRAAQRAHDDDDRVPARLMDQSSRARRIRQAADEVAAQLKRQRNNEDDRDAAARARLAKSQAGEPVVGRIPDGPHRLAEARAHLARETATHQSKLERRAALIAAGKKPMGAPPVPLEQHSRIIRARRVVEAALAAEHTAATKPAKRVLPKTVANTTDPQSRLMPTRRGFLQGYNAQLAVTSDQIIAAVQIGQSPNDIASLVPMMEASGRAAAMLHTDTGRSEHIIGVVLADAGYCSDSNLSAPGPERLIALNKTRDHAKAVIEQPVTGPPPEGASPRQAMSHRLRTPEGSRLYKRRGATVEPGIGNLKKVLDRFSGRGLNSALGELNLAASAFNLMKIHRATAS
;
A
#
# COMPACT_ATOMS: atom_id res chain seq x y z
N MET A 1 -5.42 10.19 -33.79
CA MET A 1 -4.11 10.87 -33.81
C MET A 1 -3.49 10.98 -32.41
N LEU A 2 -4.00 11.83 -31.50
CA LEU A 2 -3.38 12.12 -30.19
C LEU A 2 -3.07 10.89 -29.31
N LEU A 3 -3.94 9.88 -29.32
CA LEU A 3 -3.68 8.64 -28.60
C LEU A 3 -2.43 7.90 -29.10
N GLY A 4 -2.32 7.72 -30.42
CA GLY A 4 -1.17 7.06 -31.04
C GLY A 4 0.13 7.83 -30.80
N LEU A 5 0.07 9.16 -30.90
CA LEU A 5 1.17 10.05 -30.53
C LEU A 5 1.61 9.84 -29.08
N LEU A 6 0.67 9.80 -28.15
CA LEU A 6 0.96 9.67 -26.73
C LEU A 6 1.54 8.29 -26.38
N ILE A 7 0.97 7.21 -26.94
CA ILE A 7 1.50 5.84 -26.79
C ILE A 7 2.93 5.79 -27.32
N TYR A 8 3.18 6.30 -28.53
CA TYR A 8 4.53 6.30 -29.11
C TYR A 8 5.52 7.10 -28.26
N ALA A 9 5.12 8.27 -27.77
CA ALA A 9 5.93 9.08 -26.86
C ALA A 9 6.30 8.30 -25.59
N TYR A 10 5.34 7.59 -24.97
CA TYR A 10 5.59 6.76 -23.78
C TYR A 10 6.49 5.56 -24.09
N CYS A 11 6.35 4.91 -25.25
CA CYS A 11 7.28 3.87 -25.69
C CYS A 11 8.72 4.39 -25.82
N ARG A 12 8.90 5.68 -26.13
CA ARG A 12 10.21 6.35 -26.18
C ARG A 12 10.66 6.93 -24.83
N GLY A 13 9.88 6.79 -23.77
CA GLY A 13 10.16 7.39 -22.45
C GLY A 13 9.94 8.90 -22.39
N ILE A 14 9.17 9.46 -23.32
CA ILE A 14 8.95 10.90 -23.47
C ILE A 14 7.55 11.24 -22.96
N ARG A 15 7.47 11.93 -21.81
CA ARG A 15 6.20 12.23 -21.13
C ARG A 15 5.85 13.72 -21.02
N SER A 16 6.85 14.59 -21.21
CA SER A 16 6.65 16.03 -21.16
C SER A 16 5.87 16.48 -22.40
N SER A 17 4.67 17.04 -22.20
CA SER A 17 3.85 17.53 -23.32
C SER A 17 4.60 18.55 -24.18
N ARG A 18 5.44 19.41 -23.58
CA ARG A 18 6.30 20.38 -24.29
C ARG A 18 7.43 19.73 -25.08
N GLN A 19 7.90 18.57 -24.64
CA GLN A 19 8.90 17.82 -25.40
C GLN A 19 8.23 17.06 -26.55
N ILE A 20 7.05 16.50 -26.33
CA ILE A 20 6.24 15.86 -27.38
C ILE A 20 5.91 16.88 -28.46
N GLU A 21 5.41 18.06 -28.12
CA GLU A 21 5.17 19.17 -29.06
C GLU A 21 6.42 19.49 -29.90
N ARG A 22 7.58 19.69 -29.26
CA ARG A 22 8.83 19.95 -29.99
C ARG A 22 9.19 18.82 -30.97
N LEU A 23 9.02 17.56 -30.56
CA LEU A 23 9.33 16.41 -31.40
C LEU A 23 8.35 16.26 -32.55
N CYS A 24 7.09 16.68 -32.39
CA CYS A 24 6.13 16.75 -33.49
C CYS A 24 6.59 17.67 -34.61
N SER A 25 7.51 18.60 -34.35
CA SER A 25 8.10 19.48 -35.37
C SER A 25 9.47 18.99 -35.88
N THR A 26 10.24 18.29 -35.06
CA THR A 26 11.66 17.98 -35.37
C THR A 26 11.93 16.52 -35.71
N ASP A 27 11.19 15.58 -35.14
CA ASP A 27 11.43 14.14 -35.31
C ASP A 27 10.49 13.56 -36.38
N VAL A 28 11.05 12.82 -37.34
CA VAL A 28 10.30 12.28 -38.49
C VAL A 28 9.15 11.38 -38.05
N ALA A 29 9.35 10.52 -37.05
CA ALA A 29 8.31 9.59 -36.60
C ALA A 29 7.13 10.33 -35.95
N PHE A 30 7.44 11.34 -35.11
CA PHE A 30 6.39 12.18 -34.50
C PHE A 30 5.66 13.02 -35.54
N ARG A 31 6.37 13.59 -36.53
CA ARG A 31 5.78 14.32 -37.65
C ARG A 31 4.82 13.49 -38.48
N VAL A 32 5.16 12.22 -38.75
CA VAL A 32 4.29 11.27 -39.46
C VAL A 32 3.06 10.95 -38.64
N LEU A 33 3.21 10.66 -37.35
CA LEU A 33 2.09 10.35 -36.45
C LEU A 33 1.08 11.51 -36.33
N CYS A 34 1.55 12.75 -36.45
CA CYS A 34 0.72 13.94 -36.42
C CYS A 34 0.26 14.41 -37.81
N ALA A 35 0.66 13.74 -38.90
CA ALA A 35 0.34 14.16 -40.26
C ALA A 35 0.65 15.65 -40.55
N GLN A 36 1.74 16.18 -39.98
CA GLN A 36 2.11 17.62 -39.96
C GLN A 36 1.15 18.57 -39.22
N ASP A 37 0.07 18.08 -38.62
CA ASP A 37 -0.80 18.84 -37.72
C ASP A 37 -0.24 18.78 -36.29
N VAL A 38 0.67 19.70 -35.96
CA VAL A 38 1.42 19.69 -34.69
C VAL A 38 0.53 20.14 -33.53
N PRO A 39 0.15 19.23 -32.60
CA PRO A 39 -0.64 19.63 -31.45
C PRO A 39 0.22 20.38 -30.43
N ASP A 40 -0.29 21.48 -29.91
CA ASP A 40 0.36 22.22 -28.83
C ASP A 40 0.39 21.39 -27.51
N HIS A 41 1.33 21.71 -26.62
CA HIS A 41 1.46 21.01 -25.34
C HIS A 41 0.24 21.08 -24.44
N CYS A 42 -0.58 22.14 -24.52
CA CYS A 42 -1.82 22.27 -23.75
C CYS A 42 -2.86 21.27 -24.25
N THR A 43 -2.99 21.09 -25.57
CA THR A 43 -3.84 20.09 -26.20
C THR A 43 -3.43 18.68 -25.81
N ILE A 44 -2.13 18.36 -25.83
CA ILE A 44 -1.62 17.05 -25.38
C ILE A 44 -1.90 16.85 -23.87
N ALA A 45 -1.63 17.86 -23.04
CA ALA A 45 -1.85 17.77 -21.59
C ALA A 45 -3.32 17.61 -21.24
N ARG A 46 -4.21 18.37 -21.90
CA ARG A 46 -5.66 18.30 -21.77
C ARG A 46 -6.20 16.94 -22.19
N PHE A 47 -5.78 16.42 -23.35
CA PHE A 47 -6.18 15.08 -23.80
C PHE A 47 -5.81 14.00 -22.77
N ARG A 48 -4.57 14.02 -22.24
CA ARG A 48 -4.17 13.09 -21.17
C ARG A 48 -5.00 13.28 -19.90
N ALA A 49 -5.40 14.50 -19.57
CA ALA A 49 -6.18 14.79 -18.38
C ALA A 49 -7.65 14.34 -18.51
N GLU A 50 -8.26 14.51 -19.68
CA GLU A 50 -9.66 14.20 -19.93
C GLU A 50 -9.90 12.71 -20.26
N CYS A 51 -8.91 12.03 -20.82
CA CYS A 51 -9.05 10.63 -21.26
C CYS A 51 -8.52 9.58 -20.25
N GLN A 52 -8.35 9.94 -18.97
CA GLN A 52 -7.76 9.04 -17.95
C GLN A 52 -8.50 7.71 -17.82
N ASP A 53 -9.84 7.75 -17.86
CA ASP A 53 -10.67 6.56 -17.73
C ASP A 53 -10.56 5.65 -18.97
N ALA A 54 -10.44 6.25 -20.16
CA ALA A 54 -10.26 5.52 -21.42
C ALA A 54 -8.94 4.74 -21.45
N PHE A 55 -7.90 5.20 -20.74
CA PHE A 55 -6.62 4.47 -20.66
C PHE A 55 -6.74 3.13 -19.94
N THR A 56 -7.71 2.97 -19.04
CA THR A 56 -7.99 1.66 -18.42
C THR A 56 -8.53 0.68 -19.47
N GLY A 57 -9.47 1.12 -20.30
CA GLY A 57 -9.99 0.31 -21.41
C GLY A 57 -8.92 -0.01 -22.46
N LEU A 58 -8.07 0.96 -22.80
CA LEU A 58 -6.90 0.74 -23.67
C LEU A 58 -5.97 -0.34 -23.12
N PHE A 59 -5.65 -0.28 -21.82
CA PHE A 59 -4.78 -1.25 -21.18
C PHE A 59 -5.35 -2.68 -21.32
N THR A 60 -6.65 -2.83 -21.09
CA THR A 60 -7.35 -4.10 -21.32
C THR A 60 -7.24 -4.56 -22.77
N GLN A 61 -7.47 -3.68 -23.76
CA GLN A 61 -7.34 -4.03 -25.18
C GLN A 61 -5.92 -4.47 -25.54
N VAL A 62 -4.90 -3.76 -25.05
CA VAL A 62 -3.49 -4.14 -25.26
C VAL A 62 -3.18 -5.51 -24.65
N LEU A 63 -3.76 -5.83 -23.50
CA LEU A 63 -3.61 -7.15 -22.90
C LEU A 63 -4.27 -8.25 -23.75
N MET A 64 -5.44 -7.99 -24.36
CA MET A 64 -6.05 -8.92 -25.32
C MET A 64 -5.15 -9.17 -26.53
N ILE A 65 -4.55 -8.11 -27.08
CA ILE A 65 -3.58 -8.22 -28.19
C ILE A 65 -2.37 -9.07 -27.76
N ALA A 66 -1.89 -8.92 -26.53
CA ALA A 66 -0.82 -9.76 -25.99
C ALA A 66 -1.23 -11.24 -25.99
N GLY A 67 -2.45 -11.56 -25.54
CA GLY A 67 -3.01 -12.91 -25.57
C GLY A 67 -3.05 -13.53 -26.97
N HIS A 68 -3.57 -12.79 -27.95
CA HIS A 68 -3.60 -13.25 -29.34
C HIS A 68 -2.20 -13.44 -29.93
N ALA A 69 -1.22 -12.63 -29.52
CA ALA A 69 0.19 -12.77 -29.89
C ALA A 69 0.90 -13.94 -29.18
N GLY A 70 0.21 -14.73 -28.36
CA GLY A 70 0.81 -15.85 -27.63
C GLY A 70 1.59 -15.43 -26.38
N LEU A 71 1.29 -14.25 -25.82
CA LEU A 71 1.84 -13.75 -24.57
C LEU A 71 0.76 -13.69 -23.48
N GLY A 72 1.14 -13.35 -22.26
CA GLY A 72 0.23 -13.26 -21.11
C GLY A 72 0.06 -14.61 -20.41
N HIS A 73 1.14 -15.33 -20.12
CA HIS A 73 1.07 -16.64 -19.46
C HIS A 73 0.83 -16.49 -17.95
N PHE A 74 -0.43 -16.63 -17.53
CA PHE A 74 -0.91 -16.45 -16.14
C PHE A 74 -0.60 -17.62 -15.19
N GLY A 75 -0.09 -18.75 -15.68
CA GLY A 75 0.27 -19.89 -14.83
C GLY A 75 1.10 -19.50 -13.60
N THR A 76 1.95 -18.48 -13.72
CA THR A 76 2.56 -17.78 -12.58
C THR A 76 2.45 -16.27 -12.75
N VAL A 77 1.92 -15.58 -11.72
CA VAL A 77 1.82 -14.12 -11.66
C VAL A 77 2.62 -13.61 -10.46
N ALA A 78 3.53 -12.66 -10.68
CA ALA A 78 4.26 -12.01 -9.60
C ALA A 78 3.67 -10.64 -9.30
N ILE A 79 3.35 -10.38 -8.03
CA ILE A 79 2.84 -9.10 -7.53
C ILE A 79 3.95 -8.38 -6.77
N ASP A 80 4.16 -7.12 -7.11
CA ASP A 80 5.10 -6.26 -6.40
C ASP A 80 4.72 -4.78 -6.46
N GLY A 81 5.17 -4.04 -5.45
CA GLY A 81 4.87 -2.64 -5.21
C GLY A 81 6.04 -1.75 -5.61
N THR A 82 5.74 -0.56 -6.13
CA THR A 82 6.75 0.41 -6.48
C THR A 82 6.31 1.84 -6.26
N LYS A 83 7.17 2.62 -5.62
CA LYS A 83 6.90 4.03 -5.35
C LYS A 83 7.21 4.86 -6.59
N ILE A 84 6.27 5.70 -7.00
CA ILE A 84 6.37 6.63 -8.14
C ILE A 84 6.03 8.04 -7.66
N ALA A 85 6.82 9.02 -8.10
CA ALA A 85 6.68 10.41 -7.67
C ALA A 85 5.37 11.03 -8.18
N ALA A 86 4.69 11.82 -7.37
CA ALA A 86 3.55 12.62 -7.83
C ALA A 86 4.03 13.93 -8.51
N ASN A 87 3.11 14.63 -9.17
CA ASN A 87 3.35 16.01 -9.61
C ASN A 87 3.19 17.00 -8.45
N ALA A 88 3.98 16.81 -7.40
CA ALA A 88 3.98 17.61 -6.18
C ALA A 88 5.36 17.60 -5.49
N SER A 89 5.72 18.73 -4.87
CA SER A 89 6.93 18.83 -4.05
C SER A 89 6.67 18.36 -2.61
N ILE A 90 7.68 17.79 -1.96
CA ILE A 90 7.66 17.45 -0.53
C ILE A 90 7.44 18.71 0.33
N ASP A 91 7.97 19.85 -0.10
CA ASP A 91 7.91 21.12 0.65
C ASP A 91 6.51 21.76 0.65
N ALA A 92 5.58 21.21 -0.14
CA ALA A 92 4.19 21.66 -0.19
C ALA A 92 3.27 20.99 0.85
N ASN A 93 3.82 20.12 1.70
CA ASN A 93 3.10 19.49 2.80
C ASN A 93 2.79 20.48 3.93
N ARG A 94 1.55 20.48 4.41
CA ARG A 94 1.07 21.36 5.48
C ARG A 94 0.27 20.56 6.50
N GLY A 95 0.34 20.96 7.77
CA GLY A 95 -0.40 20.35 8.86
C GLY A 95 -1.83 20.88 8.96
N HIS A 96 -2.61 20.26 9.85
CA HIS A 96 -4.02 20.59 10.08
C HIS A 96 -4.24 22.07 10.39
N GLU A 97 -3.52 22.62 11.37
CA GLU A 97 -3.69 24.02 11.83
C GLU A 97 -3.56 25.01 10.68
N TRP A 98 -2.45 24.93 9.93
CA TRP A 98 -2.22 25.78 8.76
C TRP A 98 -3.33 25.63 7.71
N LEU A 99 -3.75 24.39 7.41
CA LEU A 99 -4.79 24.15 6.40
C LEU A 99 -6.13 24.74 6.82
N SER A 100 -6.51 24.58 8.09
CA SER A 100 -7.74 25.14 8.64
C SER A 100 -7.72 26.66 8.64
N GLU A 101 -6.63 27.29 9.06
CA GLU A 101 -6.47 28.75 9.00
C GLU A 101 -6.59 29.28 7.57
N GLN A 102 -5.98 28.60 6.60
CA GLN A 102 -6.06 29.01 5.20
C GLN A 102 -7.47 28.84 4.62
N VAL A 103 -8.19 27.78 5.01
CA VAL A 103 -9.60 27.61 4.60
C VAL A 103 -10.45 28.74 5.18
N THR A 104 -10.30 29.06 6.46
CA THR A 104 -11.01 30.18 7.09
C THR A 104 -10.71 31.51 6.41
N HIS A 105 -9.44 31.80 6.11
CA HIS A 105 -9.07 33.03 5.40
C HIS A 105 -9.71 33.11 4.02
N MET A 106 -9.71 32.01 3.25
CA MET A 106 -10.34 31.99 1.92
C MET A 106 -11.87 32.16 1.99
N VAL A 107 -12.53 31.63 3.01
CA VAL A 107 -13.97 31.83 3.22
C VAL A 107 -14.25 33.29 3.57
N ALA A 108 -13.48 33.88 4.48
CA ALA A 108 -13.63 35.30 4.84
C ALA A 108 -13.37 36.24 3.65
N GLU A 109 -12.35 35.95 2.82
CA GLU A 109 -12.07 36.73 1.60
C GLU A 109 -13.21 36.62 0.57
N ALA A 110 -13.81 35.45 0.43
CA ALA A 110 -14.98 35.24 -0.44
C ALA A 110 -16.20 36.01 0.08
N GLU A 111 -16.52 35.92 1.38
CA GLU A 111 -17.61 36.67 2.02
C GLU A 111 -17.42 38.19 1.88
N GLN A 112 -16.18 38.66 1.99
CA GLN A 112 -15.86 40.08 1.81
C GLN A 112 -15.99 40.52 0.35
N THR A 113 -15.61 39.67 -0.61
CA THR A 113 -15.80 39.93 -2.04
C THR A 113 -17.29 39.98 -2.37
N ASP A 114 -18.07 38.98 -1.93
CA ASP A 114 -19.52 38.91 -2.12
C ASP A 114 -20.23 40.13 -1.48
N ALA A 115 -19.84 40.55 -0.28
CA ALA A 115 -20.38 41.75 0.36
C ALA A 115 -20.06 43.03 -0.44
N THR A 116 -18.85 43.12 -0.99
CA THR A 116 -18.42 44.27 -1.82
C THR A 116 -19.15 44.28 -3.16
N GLU A 117 -19.36 43.11 -3.77
CA GLU A 117 -20.15 42.94 -5.00
C GLU A 117 -21.62 43.28 -4.76
N ASN A 118 -22.21 42.86 -3.64
CA ASN A 118 -23.59 43.21 -3.27
C ASN A 118 -23.77 44.72 -3.07
N ILE A 119 -22.81 45.41 -2.44
CA ILE A 119 -22.83 46.87 -2.30
C ILE A 119 -22.70 47.55 -3.68
N ARG A 120 -21.81 47.06 -4.56
CA ARG A 120 -21.62 47.59 -5.92
C ARG A 120 -22.84 47.32 -6.82
N ALA A 121 -23.48 46.17 -6.69
CA ALA A 121 -24.70 45.81 -7.40
C ALA A 121 -25.90 46.66 -6.92
N ALA A 122 -26.01 46.93 -5.62
CA ALA A 122 -27.01 47.86 -5.09
C ALA A 122 -26.80 49.31 -5.56
N GLN A 123 -25.58 49.68 -5.93
CA GLN A 123 -25.22 51.00 -6.45
C GLN A 123 -25.35 51.13 -7.98
N ARG A 124 -25.44 50.02 -8.73
CA ARG A 124 -25.66 50.01 -10.18
C ARG A 124 -27.08 49.56 -10.49
N ALA A 125 -27.99 50.52 -10.60
CA ALA A 125 -29.19 50.29 -11.40
C ALA A 125 -28.80 50.38 -12.89
N HIS A 126 -29.03 49.30 -13.63
CA HIS A 126 -28.77 49.12 -15.06
C HIS A 126 -27.37 48.66 -15.52
N ASP A 127 -27.42 47.80 -16.56
CA ASP A 127 -26.38 47.23 -17.43
C ASP A 127 -25.64 45.96 -16.94
N ASP A 128 -26.12 44.82 -17.49
CA ASP A 128 -25.58 43.46 -17.36
C ASP A 128 -24.95 43.07 -18.71
N ASP A 129 -23.63 43.24 -18.87
CA ASP A 129 -22.87 42.56 -19.95
C ASP A 129 -21.35 42.37 -19.67
N ASP A 130 -20.76 43.00 -18.65
CA ASP A 130 -19.32 42.85 -18.34
C ASP A 130 -19.01 41.69 -17.38
N ARG A 131 -19.65 40.53 -17.55
CA ARG A 131 -19.29 39.33 -16.78
C ARG A 131 -18.10 38.62 -17.41
N VAL A 132 -16.97 38.62 -16.71
CA VAL A 132 -15.83 37.74 -17.03
C VAL A 132 -16.34 36.29 -17.10
N PRO A 133 -16.15 35.56 -18.21
CA PRO A 133 -16.61 34.18 -18.32
C PRO A 133 -16.09 33.34 -17.16
N ALA A 134 -16.93 32.50 -16.55
CA ALA A 134 -16.60 31.66 -15.38
C ALA A 134 -15.34 30.78 -15.55
N ARG A 135 -14.84 30.66 -16.78
CA ARG A 135 -13.66 29.90 -17.18
C ARG A 135 -12.34 30.62 -16.90
N LEU A 136 -12.35 31.95 -16.71
CA LEU A 136 -11.14 32.77 -16.54
C LEU A 136 -10.83 33.13 -15.07
N MET A 137 -11.69 32.78 -14.12
CA MET A 137 -11.47 32.94 -12.68
C MET A 137 -10.86 31.67 -12.04
N ASP A 138 -9.63 31.27 -12.42
CA ASP A 138 -8.97 30.10 -11.80
C ASP A 138 -8.17 30.44 -10.51
N GLN A 139 -8.78 31.22 -9.61
CA GLN A 139 -8.40 31.16 -8.18
C GLN A 139 -9.03 29.93 -7.50
N SER A 140 -10.05 29.33 -8.15
CA SER A 140 -10.79 28.18 -7.63
C SER A 140 -9.95 26.89 -7.52
N SER A 141 -8.96 26.65 -8.39
CA SER A 141 -8.16 25.40 -8.35
C SER A 141 -7.19 25.32 -7.18
N ARG A 142 -6.62 26.44 -6.71
CA ARG A 142 -5.77 26.45 -5.51
C ARG A 142 -6.63 26.35 -4.25
N ALA A 143 -7.69 27.15 -4.15
CA ALA A 143 -8.60 27.12 -3.01
C ALA A 143 -9.25 25.73 -2.82
N ARG A 144 -9.66 25.10 -3.93
CA ARG A 144 -10.18 23.72 -3.94
C ARG A 144 -9.13 22.72 -3.44
N ARG A 145 -7.87 22.83 -3.87
CA ARG A 145 -6.80 21.95 -3.40
C ARG A 145 -6.48 22.14 -1.93
N ILE A 146 -6.49 23.37 -1.42
CA ILE A 146 -6.30 23.63 0.01
C ILE A 146 -7.44 23.02 0.82
N ARG A 147 -8.70 23.20 0.39
CA ARG A 147 -9.86 22.52 0.99
C ARG A 147 -9.73 20.99 0.97
N GLN A 148 -9.41 20.41 -0.19
CA GLN A 148 -9.17 18.97 -0.32
C GLN A 148 -8.02 18.48 0.58
N ALA A 149 -6.96 19.26 0.73
CA ALA A 149 -5.87 18.94 1.64
C ALA A 149 -6.33 18.99 3.10
N ALA A 150 -7.15 19.97 3.48
CA ALA A 150 -7.75 20.06 4.81
C ALA A 150 -8.65 18.84 5.09
N ASP A 151 -9.55 18.50 4.16
CA ASP A 151 -10.44 17.35 4.23
C ASP A 151 -9.63 16.04 4.36
N GLU A 152 -8.54 15.91 3.60
CA GLU A 152 -7.67 14.75 3.66
C GLU A 152 -6.95 14.63 5.01
N VAL A 153 -6.45 15.72 5.58
CA VAL A 153 -5.87 15.70 6.93
C VAL A 153 -6.93 15.34 7.97
N ALA A 154 -8.13 15.92 7.88
CA ALA A 154 -9.24 15.60 8.77
C ALA A 154 -9.62 14.11 8.69
N ALA A 155 -9.72 13.56 7.48
CA ALA A 155 -10.00 12.14 7.26
C ALA A 155 -8.87 11.23 7.78
N GLN A 156 -7.61 11.64 7.66
CA GLN A 156 -6.48 10.92 8.26
C GLN A 156 -6.53 10.94 9.79
N LEU A 157 -6.80 12.09 10.41
CA LEU A 157 -6.93 12.22 11.86
C LEU A 157 -8.10 11.38 12.40
N LYS A 158 -9.24 11.40 11.71
CA LYS A 158 -10.39 10.54 12.06
C LYS A 158 -10.03 9.06 11.99
N ARG A 159 -9.35 8.61 10.92
CA ARG A 159 -8.87 7.22 10.80
C ARG A 159 -7.89 6.85 11.90
N GLN A 160 -6.95 7.74 12.24
CA GLN A 160 -5.99 7.52 13.33
C GLN A 160 -6.71 7.37 14.67
N ARG A 161 -7.66 8.27 14.98
CA ARG A 161 -8.46 8.21 16.20
C ARG A 161 -9.26 6.92 16.29
N ASN A 162 -9.97 6.53 15.23
CA ASN A 162 -10.72 5.26 15.20
C ASN A 162 -9.79 4.06 15.44
N ASN A 163 -8.61 4.04 14.79
CA ASN A 163 -7.64 2.96 15.00
C ASN A 163 -7.06 2.94 16.43
N GLU A 164 -6.90 4.11 17.06
CA GLU A 164 -6.47 4.22 18.45
C GLU A 164 -7.56 3.73 19.40
N ASP A 165 -8.81 4.12 19.17
CA ASP A 165 -9.98 3.68 19.93
C ASP A 165 -10.18 2.16 19.82
N ASP A 166 -10.04 1.59 18.61
CA ASP A 166 -10.13 0.13 18.38
C ASP A 166 -9.01 -0.63 19.09
N ARG A 167 -7.78 -0.10 19.05
CA ARG A 167 -6.63 -0.69 19.77
C ARG A 167 -6.82 -0.63 21.27
N ASP A 168 -7.34 0.48 21.78
CA ASP A 168 -7.61 0.66 23.19
C ASP A 168 -8.75 -0.26 23.67
N ALA A 169 -9.83 -0.38 22.88
CA ALA A 169 -10.90 -1.35 23.13
C ALA A 169 -10.37 -2.79 23.15
N ALA A 170 -9.53 -3.17 22.18
CA ALA A 170 -8.89 -4.49 22.14
C ALA A 170 -7.96 -4.71 23.34
N ALA A 171 -7.19 -3.70 23.74
CA ALA A 171 -6.31 -3.77 24.91
C ALA A 171 -7.11 -3.91 26.23
N ARG A 172 -8.23 -3.21 26.37
CA ARG A 172 -9.15 -3.35 27.52
C ARG A 172 -9.79 -4.73 27.59
N ALA A 173 -10.28 -5.25 26.46
CA ALA A 173 -10.82 -6.60 26.39
C ALA A 173 -9.75 -7.66 26.74
N ARG A 174 -8.51 -7.46 26.28
CA ARG A 174 -7.37 -8.31 26.59
C ARG A 174 -6.99 -8.26 28.08
N LEU A 175 -6.97 -7.06 28.66
CA LEU A 175 -6.74 -6.85 30.10
C LEU A 175 -7.81 -7.57 30.94
N ALA A 176 -9.09 -7.42 30.57
CA ALA A 176 -10.20 -8.06 31.28
C ALA A 176 -10.04 -9.60 31.32
N LYS A 177 -9.68 -10.22 30.21
CA LYS A 177 -9.36 -11.66 30.15
C LYS A 177 -8.20 -12.03 31.07
N SER A 178 -7.12 -11.25 31.05
CA SER A 178 -5.97 -11.51 31.91
C SER A 178 -6.32 -11.34 33.40
N GLN A 179 -7.18 -10.39 33.76
CA GLN A 179 -7.65 -10.17 35.14
C GLN A 179 -8.61 -11.26 35.60
N ALA A 180 -9.42 -11.82 34.71
CA ALA A 180 -10.27 -12.98 34.96
C ALA A 180 -9.47 -14.30 35.11
N GLY A 181 -8.14 -14.27 34.95
CA GLY A 181 -7.27 -15.45 35.06
C GLY A 181 -7.23 -16.30 33.79
N GLU A 182 -7.79 -15.83 32.67
CA GLU A 182 -7.74 -16.54 31.41
C GLU A 182 -6.33 -16.44 30.76
N PRO A 183 -5.87 -17.51 30.08
CA PRO A 183 -4.61 -17.46 29.35
C PRO A 183 -4.75 -16.61 28.08
N VAL A 184 -3.93 -15.55 28.00
CA VAL A 184 -3.86 -14.69 26.81
C VAL A 184 -2.57 -14.95 26.05
N VAL A 185 -2.68 -15.22 24.75
CA VAL A 185 -1.54 -15.53 23.87
C VAL A 185 -0.92 -14.25 23.30
N GLY A 186 0.41 -14.24 23.16
CA GLY A 186 1.15 -13.17 22.50
C GLY A 186 1.70 -12.09 23.44
N ARG A 187 2.54 -11.21 22.89
CA ARG A 187 3.20 -10.12 23.64
C ARG A 187 2.15 -9.11 24.13
N ILE A 188 2.27 -8.70 25.40
CA ILE A 188 1.47 -7.62 25.98
C ILE A 188 1.71 -6.33 25.18
N PRO A 189 0.67 -5.71 24.59
CA PRO A 189 0.80 -4.48 23.83
C PRO A 189 1.39 -3.33 24.66
N ASP A 190 2.10 -2.43 23.98
CA ASP A 190 2.52 -1.17 24.59
C ASP A 190 1.30 -0.23 24.71
N GLY A 191 1.14 0.49 25.82
CA GLY A 191 0.00 1.38 26.04
C GLY A 191 -0.38 1.56 27.52
N PRO A 192 -1.46 2.31 27.80
CA PRO A 192 -1.89 2.63 29.17
C PRO A 192 -2.26 1.39 29.99
N HIS A 193 -2.68 0.31 29.33
CA HIS A 193 -3.09 -0.95 29.98
C HIS A 193 -1.95 -1.95 30.18
N ARG A 194 -0.73 -1.65 29.69
CA ARG A 194 0.40 -2.60 29.70
C ARG A 194 0.77 -3.05 31.10
N LEU A 195 0.91 -2.12 32.05
CA LEU A 195 1.32 -2.44 33.41
C LEU A 195 0.25 -3.27 34.12
N ALA A 196 -1.02 -2.89 33.97
CA ALA A 196 -2.15 -3.62 34.54
C ALA A 196 -2.21 -5.06 34.02
N GLU A 197 -2.05 -5.25 32.70
CA GLU A 197 -2.04 -6.60 32.10
C GLU A 197 -0.82 -7.41 32.56
N ALA A 198 0.36 -6.79 32.62
CA ALA A 198 1.58 -7.46 33.09
C ALA A 198 1.45 -7.94 34.56
N ARG A 199 0.83 -7.13 35.42
CA ARG A 199 0.56 -7.50 36.82
C ARG A 199 -0.45 -8.65 36.92
N ALA A 200 -1.54 -8.59 36.15
CA ALA A 200 -2.52 -9.67 36.08
C ALA A 200 -1.89 -10.99 35.58
N HIS A 201 -1.02 -10.90 34.56
CA HIS A 201 -0.27 -12.05 34.05
C HIS A 201 0.66 -12.66 35.11
N LEU A 202 1.42 -11.83 35.84
CA LEU A 202 2.28 -12.28 36.94
C LEU A 202 1.46 -12.93 38.07
N ALA A 203 0.34 -12.33 38.46
CA ALA A 203 -0.55 -12.88 39.49
C ALA A 203 -1.08 -14.27 39.08
N ARG A 204 -1.53 -14.43 37.83
CA ARG A 204 -2.00 -15.72 37.30
C ARG A 204 -0.92 -16.80 37.33
N GLU A 205 0.28 -16.52 36.82
CA GLU A 205 1.39 -17.48 36.84
C GLU A 205 1.83 -17.84 38.26
N THR A 206 1.81 -16.86 39.17
CA THR A 206 2.13 -17.06 40.59
C THR A 206 1.10 -17.96 41.27
N ALA A 207 -0.20 -17.66 41.13
CA ALA A 207 -1.29 -18.45 41.70
C ALA A 207 -1.32 -19.89 41.14
N THR A 208 -1.10 -20.05 39.83
CA THR A 208 -1.03 -21.37 39.17
C THR A 208 0.10 -22.22 39.74
N HIS A 209 1.26 -21.63 40.03
CA HIS A 209 2.41 -22.35 40.60
C HIS A 209 2.25 -22.60 42.10
N GLN A 210 1.72 -21.62 42.84
CA GLN A 210 1.39 -21.76 44.27
C GLN A 210 0.43 -22.92 44.51
N SER A 211 -0.64 -23.03 43.72
CA SER A 211 -1.58 -24.16 43.82
C SER A 211 -0.91 -25.53 43.60
N LYS A 212 0.13 -25.61 42.75
CA LYS A 212 0.91 -26.86 42.58
C LYS A 212 1.77 -27.18 43.79
N LEU A 213 2.39 -26.17 44.40
CA LEU A 213 3.17 -26.31 45.63
C LEU A 213 2.27 -26.75 46.79
N GLU A 214 1.14 -26.09 46.97
CA GLU A 214 0.12 -26.40 47.99
C GLU A 214 -0.47 -27.80 47.80
N ARG A 215 -0.85 -28.17 46.57
CA ARG A 215 -1.35 -29.52 46.27
C ARG A 215 -0.34 -30.60 46.62
N ARG A 216 0.95 -30.37 46.34
CA ARG A 216 2.00 -31.31 46.71
C ARG A 216 2.20 -31.36 48.23
N ALA A 217 2.21 -30.21 48.91
CA ALA A 217 2.33 -30.14 50.36
C ALA A 217 1.16 -30.86 51.06
N ALA A 218 -0.07 -30.69 50.56
CA ALA A 218 -1.26 -31.37 51.07
C ALA A 218 -1.18 -32.90 50.90
N LEU A 219 -0.64 -33.39 49.77
CA LEU A 219 -0.41 -34.82 49.58
C LEU A 219 0.61 -35.38 50.58
N ILE A 220 1.70 -34.67 50.83
CA ILE A 220 2.73 -35.05 51.81
C ILE A 220 2.13 -35.07 53.22
N ALA A 221 1.38 -34.02 53.59
CA ALA A 221 0.71 -33.94 54.89
C ALA A 221 -0.31 -35.06 55.10
N ALA A 222 -0.98 -35.53 54.04
CA ALA A 222 -1.88 -36.67 54.06
C ALA A 222 -1.17 -38.04 54.04
N GLY A 223 0.16 -38.08 54.20
CA GLY A 223 0.98 -39.30 54.20
C GLY A 223 1.12 -39.97 52.83
N LYS A 224 0.67 -39.33 51.74
CA LYS A 224 0.75 -39.86 50.37
C LYS A 224 2.08 -39.45 49.74
N LYS A 225 2.80 -40.39 49.12
CA LYS A 225 4.05 -40.11 48.39
C LYS A 225 3.72 -39.45 47.03
N PRO A 226 4.07 -38.16 46.80
CA PRO A 226 3.73 -37.50 45.54
C PRO A 226 4.61 -38.02 44.40
N MET A 227 3.99 -38.31 43.25
CA MET A 227 4.70 -38.74 42.04
C MET A 227 5.43 -37.56 41.38
N GLY A 228 6.63 -37.80 40.87
CA GLY A 228 7.43 -36.83 40.11
C GLY A 228 8.29 -35.88 40.96
N ALA A 229 9.15 -35.13 40.27
CA ALA A 229 10.06 -34.16 40.87
C ALA A 229 9.31 -33.03 41.62
N PRO A 230 9.84 -32.54 42.75
CA PRO A 230 9.23 -31.43 43.47
C PRO A 230 9.21 -30.16 42.59
N PRO A 231 8.10 -29.40 42.56
CA PRO A 231 8.08 -28.10 41.94
C PRO A 231 9.11 -27.18 42.61
N VAL A 232 9.85 -26.42 41.80
CA VAL A 232 10.84 -25.44 42.30
C VAL A 232 10.15 -24.31 43.09
N PRO A 233 10.87 -23.63 44.02
CA PRO A 233 10.37 -22.42 44.67
C PRO A 233 9.93 -21.34 43.67
N LEU A 234 9.05 -20.44 44.11
CA LEU A 234 8.48 -19.38 43.25
C LEU A 234 9.56 -18.49 42.63
N GLU A 235 10.65 -18.22 43.36
CA GLU A 235 11.76 -17.37 42.91
C GLU A 235 12.56 -18.01 41.76
N GLN A 236 12.55 -19.34 41.67
CA GLN A 236 13.30 -20.12 40.69
C GLN A 236 12.45 -20.54 39.49
N HIS A 237 11.13 -20.30 39.53
CA HIS A 237 10.23 -20.71 38.47
C HIS A 237 10.36 -19.80 37.24
N SER A 238 10.82 -20.37 36.11
CA SER A 238 11.19 -19.63 34.90
C SER A 238 10.10 -18.72 34.32
N ARG A 239 8.82 -19.13 34.37
CA ARG A 239 7.71 -18.30 33.87
C ARG A 239 7.42 -17.11 34.78
N ILE A 240 7.54 -17.30 36.10
CA ILE A 240 7.33 -16.21 37.07
C ILE A 240 8.46 -15.19 36.94
N ILE A 241 9.71 -15.64 36.80
CA ILE A 241 10.85 -14.75 36.53
C ILE A 241 10.63 -13.93 35.25
N ARG A 242 10.18 -14.57 34.16
CA ARG A 242 9.85 -13.85 32.91
C ARG A 242 8.72 -12.85 33.11
N ALA A 243 7.64 -13.22 33.81
CA ALA A 243 6.52 -12.32 34.09
C ALA A 243 6.94 -11.12 34.95
N ARG A 244 7.79 -11.32 35.97
CA ARG A 244 8.37 -10.24 36.79
C ARG A 244 9.15 -9.24 35.92
N ARG A 245 10.02 -9.73 35.03
CA ARG A 245 10.75 -8.86 34.08
C ARG A 245 9.83 -8.04 33.19
N VAL A 246 8.68 -8.59 32.77
CA VAL A 246 7.70 -7.86 31.97
C VAL A 246 7.04 -6.74 32.78
N VAL A 247 6.72 -6.97 34.05
CA VAL A 247 6.20 -5.94 34.97
C VAL A 247 7.23 -4.85 35.21
N GLU A 248 8.48 -5.21 35.50
CA GLU A 248 9.60 -4.26 35.68
C GLU A 248 9.79 -3.40 34.43
N ALA A 249 9.79 -4.01 33.24
CA ALA A 249 9.89 -3.28 31.98
C ALA A 249 8.68 -2.35 31.74
N ALA A 250 7.48 -2.75 32.15
CA ALA A 250 6.29 -1.89 32.05
C ALA A 250 6.36 -0.69 33.00
N LEU A 251 6.80 -0.90 34.25
CA LEU A 251 7.03 0.16 35.23
C LEU A 251 8.08 1.16 34.75
N ALA A 252 9.22 0.65 34.26
CA ALA A 252 10.28 1.49 33.72
C ALA A 252 9.80 2.31 32.51
N ALA A 253 8.94 1.75 31.66
CA ALA A 253 8.35 2.45 30.53
C ALA A 253 7.40 3.58 30.96
N GLU A 254 6.53 3.36 31.96
CA GLU A 254 5.68 4.42 32.52
C GLU A 254 6.51 5.56 33.13
N HIS A 255 7.54 5.22 33.90
CA HIS A 255 8.43 6.21 34.51
C HIS A 255 9.21 7.02 33.46
N THR A 256 9.69 6.36 32.41
CA THR A 256 10.36 7.01 31.27
C THR A 256 9.39 7.91 30.47
N ALA A 257 8.13 7.50 30.34
CA ALA A 257 7.11 8.32 29.68
C ALA A 257 6.78 9.59 30.48
N ALA A 258 6.70 9.48 31.81
CA ALA A 258 6.45 10.61 32.71
C ALA A 258 7.60 11.63 32.77
N THR A 259 8.85 11.17 32.60
CA THR A 259 10.06 12.02 32.71
C THR A 259 10.51 12.63 31.38
N LYS A 260 9.92 12.24 30.25
CA LYS A 260 10.31 12.77 28.93
C LYS A 260 9.83 14.21 28.75
N PRO A 261 10.73 15.17 28.46
CA PRO A 261 10.32 16.54 28.17
C PRO A 261 9.52 16.60 26.87
N ALA A 262 8.54 17.49 26.81
CA ALA A 262 7.74 17.74 25.62
C ALA A 262 8.63 18.31 24.50
N LYS A 263 9.03 17.46 23.54
CA LYS A 263 9.72 17.92 22.33
C LYS A 263 8.72 18.67 21.44
N ARG A 264 9.19 19.73 20.77
CA ARG A 264 8.45 20.40 19.69
C ARG A 264 8.05 19.35 18.64
N VAL A 265 6.76 19.04 18.59
CA VAL A 265 6.21 17.98 17.72
C VAL A 265 5.91 18.60 16.37
N LEU A 266 6.65 18.21 15.34
CA LEU A 266 6.22 18.47 13.96
C LEU A 266 4.88 17.77 13.71
N PRO A 267 3.96 18.36 12.94
CA PRO A 267 2.67 17.73 12.65
C PRO A 267 2.92 16.36 12.01
N LYS A 268 2.49 15.30 12.71
CA LYS A 268 2.64 13.92 12.24
C LYS A 268 1.79 13.63 11.00
N THR A 269 0.66 14.32 10.90
CA THR A 269 -0.31 14.18 9.80
C THR A 269 -0.29 15.46 8.98
N VAL A 270 0.06 15.30 7.71
CA VAL A 270 0.17 16.39 6.74
C VAL A 270 -0.52 16.01 5.44
N ALA A 271 -0.99 17.00 4.70
CA ALA A 271 -1.41 16.84 3.31
C ALA A 271 -0.69 17.84 2.42
N ASN A 272 -0.55 17.46 1.16
CA ASN A 272 0.13 18.28 0.18
C ASN A 272 -0.82 19.27 -0.47
N THR A 273 -0.49 20.55 -0.46
CA THR A 273 -1.32 21.60 -1.06
C THR A 273 -1.32 21.57 -2.59
N THR A 274 -0.36 20.88 -3.21
CA THR A 274 -0.27 20.74 -4.67
C THR A 274 -1.03 19.52 -5.16
N ASP A 275 -0.82 18.36 -4.53
CA ASP A 275 -1.56 17.12 -4.80
C ASP A 275 -2.07 16.50 -3.47
N PRO A 276 -3.26 16.89 -3.00
CA PRO A 276 -3.81 16.47 -1.71
C PRO A 276 -3.85 14.97 -1.48
N GLN A 277 -4.00 14.19 -2.55
CA GLN A 277 -4.10 12.73 -2.46
C GLN A 277 -2.73 12.03 -2.43
N SER A 278 -1.64 12.71 -2.72
CA SER A 278 -0.30 12.13 -2.63
C SER A 278 0.17 11.99 -1.17
N ARG A 279 1.13 11.09 -0.91
CA ARG A 279 1.70 10.87 0.43
C ARG A 279 3.22 10.90 0.44
N LEU A 280 3.78 11.11 1.63
CA LEU A 280 5.19 10.89 1.88
C LEU A 280 5.47 9.37 1.93
N MET A 281 6.14 8.89 0.89
CA MET A 281 6.48 7.49 0.71
C MET A 281 7.93 7.25 1.12
N PRO A 282 8.20 6.36 2.10
CA PRO A 282 9.57 6.04 2.51
C PRO A 282 10.26 5.20 1.42
N THR A 283 11.46 5.61 1.05
CA THR A 283 12.33 4.94 0.07
C THR A 283 13.69 4.66 0.71
N ARG A 284 14.55 3.90 0.03
CA ARG A 284 15.94 3.67 0.49
C ARG A 284 16.78 4.96 0.59
N ARG A 285 16.41 6.01 -0.14
CA ARG A 285 17.15 7.28 -0.24
C ARG A 285 16.50 8.44 0.53
N GLY A 286 15.53 8.15 1.40
CA GLY A 286 14.73 9.17 2.11
C GLY A 286 13.25 9.09 1.74
N PHE A 287 12.57 10.23 1.68
CA PHE A 287 11.14 10.29 1.37
C PHE A 287 10.86 10.77 -0.04
N LEU A 288 9.75 10.31 -0.61
CA LEU A 288 9.25 10.72 -1.90
C LEU A 288 7.80 11.17 -1.76
N GLN A 289 7.44 12.36 -2.25
CA GLN A 289 6.02 12.71 -2.40
C GLN A 289 5.44 11.95 -3.59
N GLY A 290 4.51 11.04 -3.36
CA GLY A 290 4.04 10.16 -4.43
C GLY A 290 2.97 9.17 -4.02
N TYR A 291 2.87 8.13 -4.85
CA TYR A 291 1.93 7.04 -4.70
C TYR A 291 2.66 5.69 -4.73
N ASN A 292 1.99 4.67 -4.19
CA ASN A 292 2.44 3.30 -4.26
C ASN A 292 1.71 2.62 -5.42
N ALA A 293 2.43 2.40 -6.52
CA ALA A 293 1.92 1.70 -7.69
C ALA A 293 2.13 0.19 -7.50
N GLN A 294 1.08 -0.59 -7.72
CA GLN A 294 1.07 -2.05 -7.56
C GLN A 294 0.95 -2.69 -8.92
N LEU A 295 1.73 -3.74 -9.17
CA LEU A 295 1.82 -4.40 -10.46
C LEU A 295 1.68 -5.91 -10.31
N ALA A 296 0.91 -6.51 -11.20
CA ALA A 296 0.87 -7.95 -11.41
C ALA A 296 1.48 -8.25 -12.77
N VAL A 297 2.50 -9.09 -12.80
CA VAL A 297 3.30 -9.38 -13.98
C VAL A 297 3.30 -10.89 -14.24
N THR A 298 2.97 -11.30 -15.45
CA THR A 298 2.96 -12.71 -15.89
C THR A 298 4.38 -13.24 -16.07
N SER A 299 4.53 -14.56 -16.17
CA SER A 299 5.83 -15.23 -16.28
C SER A 299 6.69 -14.81 -17.48
N ASP A 300 6.04 -14.37 -18.56
CA ASP A 300 6.62 -13.80 -19.79
C ASP A 300 6.73 -12.27 -19.78
N GLN A 301 6.59 -11.67 -18.59
CA GLN A 301 6.81 -10.24 -18.32
C GLN A 301 5.81 -9.30 -18.99
N ILE A 302 4.56 -9.72 -19.16
CA ILE A 302 3.43 -8.83 -19.48
C ILE A 302 2.83 -8.30 -18.18
N ILE A 303 2.55 -7.00 -18.13
CA ILE A 303 1.80 -6.42 -17.01
C ILE A 303 0.33 -6.78 -17.22
N ALA A 304 -0.21 -7.58 -16.32
CA ALA A 304 -1.60 -8.06 -16.36
C ALA A 304 -2.58 -7.14 -15.61
N ALA A 305 -2.12 -6.50 -14.54
CA ALA A 305 -2.92 -5.56 -13.77
C ALA A 305 -2.04 -4.49 -13.12
N VAL A 306 -2.62 -3.31 -12.94
CA VAL A 306 -2.02 -2.20 -12.20
C VAL A 306 -3.03 -1.58 -11.23
N GLN A 307 -2.55 -1.11 -10.09
CA GLN A 307 -3.32 -0.31 -9.15
C GLN A 307 -2.46 0.79 -8.54
N ILE A 308 -3.12 1.77 -7.94
CA ILE A 308 -2.45 2.85 -7.22
C ILE A 308 -3.04 3.03 -5.84
N GLY A 309 -2.16 3.23 -4.85
CA GLY A 309 -2.54 3.39 -3.46
C GLY A 309 -1.81 4.55 -2.78
N GLN A 310 -2.44 5.07 -1.73
CA GLN A 310 -1.85 6.07 -0.83
C GLN A 310 -1.07 5.43 0.32
N SER A 311 -1.21 4.12 0.54
CA SER A 311 -0.51 3.43 1.63
C SER A 311 0.96 3.20 1.28
N PRO A 312 1.90 3.54 2.20
CA PRO A 312 3.31 3.18 2.08
C PRO A 312 3.60 1.68 2.14
N ASN A 313 2.67 0.90 2.70
CA ASN A 313 2.77 -0.54 2.86
C ASN A 313 1.98 -1.28 1.79
N ASP A 314 2.37 -2.52 1.52
CA ASP A 314 1.82 -3.33 0.42
C ASP A 314 0.79 -4.36 0.90
N ILE A 315 0.67 -4.58 2.22
CA ILE A 315 -0.18 -5.62 2.83
C ILE A 315 -1.61 -5.59 2.27
N ALA A 316 -2.27 -4.43 2.26
CA ALA A 316 -3.66 -4.31 1.84
C ALA A 316 -3.86 -4.46 0.32
N SER A 317 -2.79 -4.41 -0.47
CA SER A 317 -2.85 -4.42 -1.93
C SER A 317 -2.91 -5.81 -2.54
N LEU A 318 -2.56 -6.87 -1.79
CA LEU A 318 -2.45 -8.22 -2.36
C LEU A 318 -3.78 -8.71 -2.94
N VAL A 319 -4.84 -8.73 -2.12
CA VAL A 319 -6.15 -9.26 -2.52
C VAL A 319 -6.73 -8.47 -3.70
N PRO A 320 -6.79 -7.12 -3.67
CA PRO A 320 -7.22 -6.34 -4.83
C PRO A 320 -6.43 -6.64 -6.11
N MET A 321 -5.11 -6.86 -6.01
CA MET A 321 -4.27 -7.18 -7.16
C MET A 321 -4.48 -8.61 -7.67
N MET A 322 -4.73 -9.58 -6.78
CA MET A 322 -5.10 -10.96 -7.17
C MET A 322 -6.44 -10.96 -7.91
N GLU A 323 -7.43 -10.23 -7.42
CA GLU A 323 -8.73 -10.10 -8.07
C GLU A 323 -8.62 -9.40 -9.44
N ALA A 324 -7.86 -8.31 -9.53
CA ALA A 324 -7.62 -7.62 -10.79
C ALA A 324 -6.92 -8.53 -11.82
N SER A 325 -5.92 -9.29 -11.38
CA SER A 325 -5.24 -10.29 -12.21
C SER A 325 -6.19 -11.40 -12.64
N GLY A 326 -7.05 -11.86 -11.72
CA GLY A 326 -8.05 -12.91 -11.99
C GLY A 326 -9.09 -12.47 -13.02
N ARG A 327 -9.54 -11.21 -12.97
CA ARG A 327 -10.42 -10.64 -14.00
C ARG A 327 -9.72 -10.60 -15.37
N ALA A 328 -8.49 -10.12 -15.41
CA ALA A 328 -7.69 -10.06 -16.63
C ALA A 328 -7.47 -11.45 -17.26
N ALA A 329 -7.10 -12.43 -16.42
CA ALA A 329 -6.95 -13.84 -16.77
C ALA A 329 -8.25 -14.43 -17.33
N ALA A 330 -9.38 -14.23 -16.63
CA ALA A 330 -10.68 -14.73 -17.05
C ALA A 330 -11.14 -14.16 -18.39
N MET A 331 -10.91 -12.86 -18.64
CA MET A 331 -11.22 -12.23 -19.93
C MET A 331 -10.44 -12.87 -21.07
N LEU A 332 -9.13 -13.04 -20.90
CA LEU A 332 -8.26 -13.67 -21.88
C LEU A 332 -8.60 -15.15 -22.10
N HIS A 333 -8.89 -15.89 -21.03
CA HIS A 333 -9.27 -17.29 -21.13
C HIS A 333 -10.60 -17.47 -21.88
N THR A 334 -11.59 -16.62 -21.59
CA THR A 334 -12.90 -16.64 -22.27
C THR A 334 -12.76 -16.40 -23.77
N ASP A 335 -11.88 -15.48 -24.16
CA ASP A 335 -11.67 -15.09 -25.55
C ASP A 335 -10.82 -16.10 -26.35
N THR A 336 -9.78 -16.64 -25.74
CA THR A 336 -8.79 -17.48 -26.45
C THR A 336 -8.92 -18.99 -26.18
N GLY A 337 -9.63 -19.39 -25.12
CA GLY A 337 -9.76 -20.80 -24.69
C GLY A 337 -8.47 -21.43 -24.12
N ARG A 338 -7.37 -20.68 -23.99
CA ARG A 338 -6.06 -21.25 -23.59
C ARG A 338 -5.96 -21.44 -22.09
N SER A 339 -5.50 -22.62 -21.65
CA SER A 339 -5.27 -22.94 -20.23
C SER A 339 -4.16 -22.08 -19.60
N GLU A 340 -3.23 -21.57 -20.40
CA GLU A 340 -2.16 -20.67 -19.97
C GLU A 340 -2.68 -19.32 -19.43
N HIS A 341 -3.93 -18.96 -19.75
CA HIS A 341 -4.59 -17.75 -19.24
C HIS A 341 -5.33 -17.98 -17.92
N ILE A 342 -5.11 -19.13 -17.25
CA ILE A 342 -5.61 -19.40 -15.90
C ILE A 342 -4.49 -19.12 -14.90
N ILE A 343 -4.82 -18.43 -13.80
CA ILE A 343 -3.85 -18.20 -12.72
C ILE A 343 -3.60 -19.50 -11.97
N GLY A 344 -2.37 -20.02 -12.08
CA GLY A 344 -1.91 -21.12 -11.26
C GLY A 344 -1.52 -20.62 -9.86
N VAL A 345 -0.44 -19.82 -9.80
CA VAL A 345 0.13 -19.32 -8.55
C VAL A 345 0.50 -17.84 -8.58
N VAL A 346 0.28 -17.17 -7.46
CA VAL A 346 0.65 -15.78 -7.21
C VAL A 346 1.91 -15.71 -6.34
N LEU A 347 2.91 -14.95 -6.75
CA LEU A 347 4.17 -14.76 -6.02
C LEU A 347 4.25 -13.33 -5.47
N ALA A 348 4.48 -13.17 -4.18
CA ALA A 348 4.56 -11.86 -3.53
C ALA A 348 5.70 -11.78 -2.49
N ASP A 349 6.22 -10.58 -2.23
CA ASP A 349 7.27 -10.41 -1.21
C ASP A 349 6.73 -10.42 0.23
N ALA A 350 7.66 -10.28 1.17
CA ALA A 350 7.33 -10.22 2.60
C ALA A 350 6.55 -8.95 3.01
N GLY A 351 6.54 -7.91 2.18
CA GLY A 351 5.72 -6.71 2.37
C GLY A 351 4.21 -7.00 2.29
N TYR A 352 3.82 -8.11 1.63
CA TYR A 352 2.43 -8.57 1.56
C TYR A 352 2.06 -9.59 2.65
N CYS A 353 2.98 -9.99 3.53
CA CYS A 353 2.72 -11.08 4.48
C CYS A 353 1.81 -10.64 5.65
N SER A 354 0.57 -11.13 5.67
CA SER A 354 -0.34 -11.05 6.80
C SER A 354 -1.16 -12.35 6.91
N ASP A 355 -1.68 -12.67 8.10
CA ASP A 355 -2.50 -13.89 8.27
C ASP A 355 -3.75 -13.81 7.38
N SER A 356 -4.35 -12.63 7.27
CA SER A 356 -5.48 -12.36 6.37
C SER A 356 -5.13 -12.64 4.90
N ASN A 357 -3.95 -12.25 4.41
CA ASN A 357 -3.54 -12.50 3.03
C ASN A 357 -3.22 -13.98 2.78
N LEU A 358 -2.63 -14.65 3.77
CA LEU A 358 -2.32 -16.07 3.72
C LEU A 358 -3.58 -16.93 3.69
N SER A 359 -4.65 -16.50 4.36
CA SER A 359 -5.93 -17.21 4.42
C SER A 359 -7.01 -16.66 3.48
N ALA A 360 -6.72 -15.64 2.67
CA ALA A 360 -7.71 -15.05 1.77
C ALA A 360 -8.22 -16.08 0.72
N PRO A 361 -9.44 -15.97 0.21
CA PRO A 361 -9.87 -16.77 -0.94
C PRO A 361 -9.08 -16.40 -2.22
N GLY A 362 -9.20 -17.22 -3.27
CA GLY A 362 -8.58 -16.95 -4.57
C GLY A 362 -7.43 -17.91 -4.91
N PRO A 363 -6.61 -17.58 -5.93
CA PRO A 363 -5.59 -18.49 -6.46
C PRO A 363 -4.56 -18.88 -5.41
N GLU A 364 -3.83 -19.95 -5.70
CA GLU A 364 -2.68 -20.33 -4.89
C GLU A 364 -1.68 -19.16 -4.79
N ARG A 365 -0.99 -19.06 -3.65
CA ARG A 365 0.04 -18.03 -3.47
C ARG A 365 1.26 -18.51 -2.72
N LEU A 366 2.39 -17.86 -2.98
CA LEU A 366 3.63 -17.94 -2.23
C LEU A 366 4.04 -16.53 -1.82
N ILE A 367 3.99 -16.27 -0.51
CA ILE A 367 4.34 -14.98 0.08
C ILE A 367 5.53 -15.20 1.00
N ALA A 368 6.65 -14.52 0.76
CA ALA A 368 7.79 -14.62 1.67
C ALA A 368 7.39 -14.19 3.09
N LEU A 369 7.89 -14.92 4.10
CA LEU A 369 7.69 -14.54 5.50
C LEU A 369 8.81 -13.63 6.01
N ASN A 370 10.02 -13.83 5.47
CA ASN A 370 11.26 -13.23 5.93
C ASN A 370 12.05 -12.65 4.75
N LYS A 371 13.21 -12.05 5.02
CA LYS A 371 14.12 -11.60 3.95
C LYS A 371 14.58 -12.79 3.10
N THR A 372 14.85 -12.53 1.81
CA THR A 372 15.23 -13.55 0.82
C THR A 372 16.40 -14.44 1.28
N ARG A 373 17.42 -13.86 1.91
CA ARG A 373 18.59 -14.61 2.42
C ARG A 373 18.20 -15.60 3.52
N ASP A 374 17.30 -15.20 4.41
CA ASP A 374 16.88 -16.00 5.55
C ASP A 374 16.01 -17.17 5.06
N HIS A 375 15.21 -16.92 4.01
CA HIS A 375 14.46 -17.96 3.34
C HIS A 375 15.38 -18.97 2.63
N ALA A 376 16.36 -18.51 1.84
CA ALA A 376 17.31 -19.39 1.17
C ALA A 376 18.08 -20.26 2.17
N LYS A 377 18.49 -19.68 3.30
CA LYS A 377 19.11 -20.41 4.42
C LYS A 377 18.17 -21.49 4.96
N ALA A 378 16.91 -21.16 5.23
CA ALA A 378 15.94 -22.11 5.76
C ALA A 378 15.62 -23.27 4.79
N VAL A 379 15.65 -23.04 3.48
CA VAL A 379 15.50 -24.09 2.46
C VAL A 379 16.66 -25.09 2.51
N ILE A 380 17.89 -24.59 2.70
CA ILE A 380 19.10 -25.41 2.76
C ILE A 380 19.17 -26.18 4.08
N GLU A 381 18.94 -25.49 5.20
CA GLU A 381 19.13 -26.07 6.54
C GLU A 381 17.98 -26.99 6.97
N GLN A 382 16.76 -26.74 6.50
CA GLN A 382 15.56 -27.46 6.94
C GLN A 382 14.59 -27.71 5.77
N PRO A 383 15.00 -28.46 4.73
CA PRO A 383 14.13 -28.80 3.61
C PRO A 383 12.97 -29.68 4.08
N VAL A 384 11.81 -29.53 3.46
CA VAL A 384 10.61 -30.32 3.75
C VAL A 384 9.97 -30.83 2.46
N THR A 385 9.19 -31.89 2.55
CA THR A 385 8.48 -32.48 1.40
C THR A 385 7.04 -32.83 1.82
N GLY A 386 6.15 -32.97 0.84
CA GLY A 386 4.75 -33.32 1.10
C GLY A 386 3.88 -32.16 1.58
N PRO A 387 2.66 -32.46 2.09
CA PRO A 387 1.74 -31.46 2.61
C PRO A 387 2.20 -30.89 3.96
N PRO A 388 1.74 -29.69 4.33
CA PRO A 388 2.02 -29.14 5.66
C PRO A 388 1.38 -29.99 6.77
N PRO A 389 1.91 -29.94 8.01
CA PRO A 389 1.34 -30.65 9.15
C PRO A 389 -0.13 -30.31 9.40
N GLU A 390 -0.92 -31.29 9.83
CA GLU A 390 -2.32 -31.07 10.22
C GLU A 390 -2.43 -30.02 11.34
N GLY A 391 -3.38 -29.10 11.20
CA GLY A 391 -3.57 -28.00 12.16
C GLY A 391 -2.52 -26.88 12.08
N ALA A 392 -1.63 -26.87 11.08
CA ALA A 392 -0.68 -25.79 10.89
C ALA A 392 -1.39 -24.45 10.68
N SER A 393 -0.93 -23.41 11.38
CA SER A 393 -1.38 -22.04 11.13
C SER A 393 -1.03 -21.59 9.70
N PRO A 394 -1.72 -20.59 9.11
CA PRO A 394 -1.44 -20.12 7.75
C PRO A 394 0.04 -19.78 7.50
N ARG A 395 0.70 -19.19 8.51
CA ARG A 395 2.14 -18.91 8.48
C ARG A 395 3.02 -20.17 8.50
N GLN A 396 2.67 -21.18 9.30
CA GLN A 396 3.40 -22.44 9.34
C GLN A 396 3.24 -23.20 8.02
N ALA A 397 2.02 -23.24 7.47
CA ALA A 397 1.75 -23.84 6.17
C ALA A 397 2.53 -23.14 5.04
N MET A 398 2.59 -21.80 5.03
CA MET A 398 3.38 -21.04 4.07
C MET A 398 4.89 -21.29 4.22
N SER A 399 5.40 -21.31 5.45
CA SER A 399 6.80 -21.63 5.75
C SER A 399 7.18 -23.04 5.28
N HIS A 400 6.28 -24.00 5.44
CA HIS A 400 6.45 -25.36 4.93
C HIS A 400 6.51 -25.34 3.40
N ARG A 401 5.51 -24.74 2.75
CA ARG A 401 5.39 -24.70 1.29
C ARG A 401 6.57 -24.04 0.61
N LEU A 402 7.06 -22.92 1.14
CA LEU A 402 8.24 -22.23 0.61
C LEU A 402 9.52 -23.08 0.69
N ARG A 403 9.62 -23.99 1.66
CA ARG A 403 10.79 -24.87 1.85
C ARG A 403 10.72 -26.18 1.07
N THR A 404 9.64 -26.45 0.35
CA THR A 404 9.60 -27.59 -0.57
C THR A 404 10.45 -27.33 -1.81
N PRO A 405 11.00 -28.37 -2.47
CA PRO A 405 11.76 -28.18 -3.71
C PRO A 405 10.99 -27.48 -4.81
N GLU A 406 9.68 -27.73 -4.91
CA GLU A 406 8.79 -27.05 -5.86
C GLU A 406 8.56 -25.59 -5.48
N GLY A 407 8.13 -25.32 -4.24
CA GLY A 407 7.85 -23.96 -3.78
C GLY A 407 9.09 -23.06 -3.82
N SER A 408 10.26 -23.59 -3.48
CA SER A 408 11.52 -22.86 -3.56
C SER A 408 11.89 -22.50 -5.01
N ARG A 409 11.78 -23.45 -5.95
CA ARG A 409 12.04 -23.22 -7.39
C ARG A 409 11.10 -22.16 -7.96
N LEU A 410 9.81 -22.28 -7.64
CA LEU A 410 8.78 -21.37 -8.10
C LEU A 410 8.97 -19.96 -7.54
N TYR A 411 9.19 -19.83 -6.23
CA TYR A 411 9.42 -18.54 -5.58
C TYR A 411 10.70 -17.85 -6.07
N LYS A 412 11.76 -18.60 -6.39
CA LYS A 412 13.00 -18.07 -6.98
C LYS A 412 12.74 -17.32 -8.31
N ARG A 413 11.70 -17.68 -9.06
CA ARG A 413 11.33 -17.01 -10.32
C ARG A 413 10.72 -15.62 -10.10
N ARG A 414 10.16 -15.33 -8.91
CA ARG A 414 9.49 -14.05 -8.60
C ARG A 414 10.32 -12.83 -9.03
N GLY A 415 11.59 -12.78 -8.60
CA GLY A 415 12.48 -11.65 -8.89
C GLY A 415 12.69 -11.47 -10.39
N ALA A 416 13.00 -12.55 -11.12
CA ALA A 416 13.20 -12.53 -12.57
C ALA A 416 11.91 -12.18 -13.36
N THR A 417 10.74 -12.40 -12.77
CA THR A 417 9.45 -12.04 -13.38
C THR A 417 9.13 -10.56 -13.18
N VAL A 418 9.10 -10.07 -11.94
CA VAL A 418 8.54 -8.75 -11.63
C VAL A 418 9.56 -7.62 -11.68
N GLU A 419 10.81 -7.85 -11.29
CA GLU A 419 11.82 -6.78 -11.21
C GLU A 419 12.16 -6.18 -12.58
N PRO A 420 12.31 -6.97 -13.68
CA PRO A 420 12.50 -6.40 -15.00
C PRO A 420 11.28 -5.62 -15.50
N GLY A 421 10.07 -6.08 -15.17
CA GLY A 421 8.82 -5.39 -15.50
C GLY A 421 8.76 -4.01 -14.85
N ILE A 422 8.97 -3.95 -13.53
CA ILE A 422 9.01 -2.70 -12.76
C ILE A 422 10.15 -1.80 -13.23
N GLY A 423 11.35 -2.36 -13.41
CA GLY A 423 12.53 -1.61 -13.84
C GLY A 423 12.35 -0.95 -15.20
N ASN A 424 11.74 -1.66 -16.16
CA ASN A 424 11.45 -1.11 -17.49
C ASN A 424 10.26 -0.15 -17.48
N LEU A 425 9.20 -0.44 -16.71
CA LEU A 425 8.10 0.51 -16.54
C LEU A 425 8.62 1.84 -15.95
N LYS A 426 9.55 1.79 -15.00
CA LYS A 426 10.14 3.01 -14.43
C LYS A 426 10.99 3.83 -15.41
N LYS A 427 11.48 3.23 -16.50
CA LYS A 427 12.10 3.98 -17.61
C LYS A 427 11.06 4.72 -18.44
N VAL A 428 9.83 4.21 -18.49
CA VAL A 428 8.68 4.88 -19.11
C VAL A 428 8.12 5.94 -18.17
N LEU A 429 7.87 5.60 -16.90
CA LEU A 429 7.18 6.41 -15.90
C LEU A 429 7.90 6.39 -14.54
N ASP A 430 8.65 7.44 -14.25
CA ASP A 430 9.31 7.67 -12.95
C ASP A 430 8.61 8.74 -12.08
N ARG A 431 7.74 9.56 -12.69
CA ARG A 431 6.91 10.58 -12.04
C ARG A 431 5.59 10.77 -12.77
N PHE A 432 4.47 10.93 -12.06
CA PHE A 432 3.20 11.31 -12.67
C PHE A 432 3.21 12.77 -13.15
N SER A 433 2.60 13.00 -14.29
CA SER A 433 2.39 14.32 -14.89
C SER A 433 1.09 14.95 -14.36
N GLY A 434 0.10 14.12 -14.05
CA GLY A 434 -1.17 14.51 -13.44
C GLY A 434 -1.14 14.56 -11.91
N ARG A 435 -2.26 14.97 -11.31
CA ARG A 435 -2.46 15.06 -9.85
C ARG A 435 -3.71 14.29 -9.46
N GLY A 436 -3.70 13.70 -8.27
CA GLY A 436 -4.77 12.86 -7.78
C GLY A 436 -4.69 11.41 -8.27
N LEU A 437 -5.42 10.53 -7.58
CA LEU A 437 -5.40 9.09 -7.77
C LEU A 437 -5.87 8.66 -9.16
N ASN A 438 -6.98 9.22 -9.65
CA ASN A 438 -7.53 8.87 -10.97
C ASN A 438 -6.55 9.22 -12.08
N SER A 439 -5.92 10.40 -12.00
CA SER A 439 -4.94 10.85 -12.98
C SER A 439 -3.70 9.98 -12.99
N ALA A 440 -3.20 9.65 -11.80
CA ALA A 440 -2.05 8.79 -11.66
C ALA A 440 -2.36 7.33 -12.08
N LEU A 441 -3.56 6.81 -11.82
CA LEU A 441 -4.00 5.50 -12.31
C LEU A 441 -4.12 5.46 -13.84
N GLY A 442 -4.74 6.48 -14.45
CA GLY A 442 -4.85 6.58 -15.92
C GLY A 442 -3.48 6.63 -16.59
N GLU A 443 -2.56 7.43 -16.05
CA GLU A 443 -1.18 7.51 -16.57
C GLU A 443 -0.38 6.21 -16.33
N LEU A 444 -0.63 5.50 -15.23
CA LEU A 444 -0.03 4.18 -14.98
C LEU A 444 -0.54 3.13 -15.97
N ASN A 445 -1.85 3.12 -16.28
CA ASN A 445 -2.43 2.26 -17.30
C ASN A 445 -1.85 2.55 -18.69
N LEU A 446 -1.70 3.82 -19.04
CA LEU A 446 -1.08 4.24 -20.30
C LEU A 446 0.39 3.80 -20.39
N ALA A 447 1.16 3.96 -19.31
CA ALA A 447 2.55 3.52 -19.25
C ALA A 447 2.68 1.99 -19.32
N ALA A 448 1.79 1.25 -18.64
CA ALA A 448 1.73 -0.20 -18.72
C ALA A 448 1.33 -0.69 -20.13
N SER A 449 0.43 0.03 -20.80
CA SER A 449 0.04 -0.23 -22.20
C SER A 449 1.23 -0.05 -23.14
N ALA A 450 1.96 1.06 -23.03
CA ALA A 450 3.16 1.31 -23.82
C ALA A 450 4.24 0.24 -23.56
N PHE A 451 4.43 -0.16 -22.30
CA PHE A 451 5.34 -1.25 -21.93
C PHE A 451 4.95 -2.58 -22.59
N ASN A 452 3.68 -2.98 -22.48
CA ASN A 452 3.19 -4.22 -23.09
C ASN A 452 3.30 -4.18 -24.62
N LEU A 453 2.97 -3.06 -25.27
CA LEU A 453 3.12 -2.91 -26.72
C LEU A 453 4.58 -3.09 -27.18
N MET A 454 5.55 -2.53 -26.45
CA MET A 454 6.97 -2.76 -26.75
C MET A 454 7.37 -4.23 -26.60
N LYS A 455 6.77 -4.95 -25.65
CA LYS A 455 7.00 -6.40 -25.48
C LYS A 455 6.40 -7.20 -26.64
N ILE A 456 5.15 -6.92 -26.99
CA ILE A 456 4.44 -7.55 -28.12
C ILE A 456 5.21 -7.33 -29.42
N HIS A 457 5.64 -6.09 -29.70
CA HIS A 457 6.39 -5.78 -30.91
C HIS A 457 7.70 -6.57 -31.02
N ARG A 458 8.44 -6.73 -29.92
CA ARG A 458 9.69 -7.51 -29.92
C ARG A 458 9.44 -9.01 -30.11
N ALA A 459 8.38 -9.54 -29.51
CA ALA A 459 8.02 -10.95 -29.64
C ALA A 459 7.51 -11.32 -31.04
N THR A 460 6.86 -10.38 -31.74
CA THR A 460 6.30 -10.60 -33.09
C THR A 460 7.29 -10.29 -34.22
N ALA A 461 8.36 -9.54 -33.94
CA ALA A 461 9.43 -9.23 -34.88
C ALA A 461 10.55 -10.29 -34.91
N SER A 462 10.50 -11.28 -34.00
CA SER A 462 11.37 -12.46 -33.97
C SER A 462 10.62 -13.65 -34.57
#